data_AF-A0A7X2I264-F1
#
_entry.id   AF-A0A7X2I264-F1
#
_cell.length_a   1.000
_cell.length_b   1.000
_cell.length_c   1.000
_cell.angle_alpha   90.00
_cell.angle_beta   90.00
_cell.angle_gamma   90.00
#
_symmetry.space_group_name_H-M   'P 1'
#
loop_
_entity.id
_entity.type
_entity.pdbx_description
1 polymer ?
#
loop_
_entity_poly.entity_id
_entity_poly.type
_entity_poly.pdbx_seq_one_letter_code
_entity_poly.pdbx_strand_id
1 'polypeptide(L)'
;MGRKETEEAIADSRAGRVSGRFATVAELLADLNADDTTNIQQGSANVYADLGYPDAGEMLVKTRLVTKIGEAIKAQQLSTEQAATLLGLTPAALHELLTCRFRSQSVNDLERLASMLDEASR
;
A
#
# COMPACT_ATOMS: atom_id res chain seq x y z
N MET A 1 -16.93 38.86 -36.48
CA MET A 1 -18.05 38.00 -36.07
C MET A 1 -19.21 38.23 -37.03
N GLY A 2 -19.48 37.28 -37.91
CA GLY A 2 -20.50 37.40 -38.97
C GLY A 2 -21.82 36.74 -38.56
N ARG A 3 -22.96 37.21 -39.08
CA ARG A 3 -24.29 36.62 -38.83
C ARG A 3 -24.36 35.10 -39.05
N LYS A 4 -23.50 34.55 -39.93
CA LYS A 4 -23.36 33.11 -40.14
C LYS A 4 -22.85 32.35 -38.91
N GLU A 5 -21.87 32.91 -38.21
CA GLU A 5 -21.28 32.25 -37.01
C GLU A 5 -22.30 32.19 -35.87
N THR A 6 -23.18 33.20 -35.75
CA THR A 6 -24.26 33.18 -34.74
C THR A 6 -25.37 32.19 -35.07
N GLU A 7 -25.68 31.99 -36.36
CA GLU A 7 -26.73 31.07 -36.81
C GLU A 7 -26.28 29.61 -36.70
N GLU A 8 -25.02 29.35 -37.04
CA GLU A 8 -24.36 28.06 -36.91
C GLU A 8 -24.25 27.64 -35.43
N ALA A 9 -23.86 28.57 -34.55
CA ALA A 9 -23.83 28.30 -33.10
C ALA A 9 -25.21 27.97 -32.52
N ILE A 10 -26.28 28.62 -33.00
CA ILE A 10 -27.66 28.32 -32.58
C ILE A 10 -28.12 26.95 -33.13
N ALA A 11 -27.78 26.63 -34.38
CA ALA A 11 -28.12 25.35 -34.99
C ALA A 11 -27.39 24.17 -34.33
N ASP A 12 -26.10 24.31 -34.01
CA ASP A 12 -25.33 23.30 -33.29
C ASP A 12 -25.84 23.10 -31.86
N SER A 13 -26.25 24.19 -31.19
CA SER A 13 -26.91 24.09 -29.89
C SER A 13 -28.22 23.30 -29.96
N ARG A 14 -29.03 23.49 -31.02
CA ARG A 14 -30.27 22.73 -31.22
C ARG A 14 -30.02 21.26 -31.61
N ALA A 15 -28.90 20.97 -32.28
CA ALA A 15 -28.50 19.63 -32.67
C ALA A 15 -27.74 18.87 -31.57
N GLY A 16 -27.41 19.52 -30.45
CA GLY A 16 -26.65 18.91 -29.35
C GLY A 16 -25.20 18.61 -29.70
N ARG A 17 -24.62 19.33 -30.68
CA ARG A 17 -23.20 19.21 -31.04
C ARG A 17 -22.36 20.10 -30.14
N VAL A 18 -21.17 19.62 -29.77
CA VAL A 18 -20.19 20.36 -28.99
C VAL A 18 -19.01 20.70 -29.91
N SER A 19 -18.43 21.89 -29.75
CA SER A 19 -17.23 22.28 -30.49
C SER A 19 -15.99 21.66 -29.84
N GLY A 20 -15.17 20.93 -30.61
CA GLY A 20 -13.91 20.33 -30.14
C GLY A 20 -13.84 18.82 -30.32
N ARG A 21 -13.20 18.12 -29.37
CA ARG A 21 -12.91 16.67 -29.43
C ARG A 21 -14.15 15.77 -29.44
N PHE A 22 -15.29 16.25 -28.96
CA PHE A 22 -16.51 15.47 -28.78
C PHE A 22 -17.56 15.89 -29.80
N ALA A 23 -18.16 14.93 -30.51
CA ALA A 23 -19.14 15.21 -31.55
C ALA A 23 -20.53 15.50 -30.98
N THR A 24 -20.84 15.01 -29.77
CA THR A 24 -22.13 15.23 -29.10
C THR A 24 -21.99 15.49 -27.60
N VAL A 25 -23.01 16.14 -27.00
CA VAL A 25 -23.12 16.29 -25.54
C VAL A 25 -23.18 14.93 -24.83
N ALA A 26 -23.76 13.91 -25.45
CA ALA A 26 -23.84 12.56 -24.90
C ALA A 26 -22.45 11.89 -24.81
N GLU A 27 -21.59 12.09 -25.80
CA GLU A 27 -20.20 11.63 -25.78
C GLU A 27 -19.38 12.36 -24.71
N LEU A 28 -19.54 13.68 -24.58
CA LEU A 28 -18.89 14.46 -23.53
C LEU A 28 -19.32 13.99 -22.13
N LEU A 29 -20.62 13.75 -21.92
CA LEU A 29 -21.13 13.24 -20.65
C LEU A 29 -20.65 11.82 -20.38
N ALA A 30 -20.52 10.96 -21.39
CA ALA A 30 -19.99 9.61 -21.23
C ALA A 30 -18.49 9.62 -20.86
N ASP A 31 -17.70 10.54 -21.40
CA ASP A 31 -16.28 10.74 -21.05
C ASP A 31 -16.12 11.33 -19.63
N LEU A 32 -16.97 12.29 -19.26
CA LEU A 32 -16.99 12.85 -17.90
C LEU A 32 -17.52 11.88 -16.84
N ASN A 33 -18.45 10.99 -17.21
CA ASN A 33 -18.99 9.93 -16.36
C ASN A 33 -18.21 8.61 -16.48
N ALA A 34 -17.19 8.54 -17.34
CA ALA A 34 -16.21 7.47 -17.31
C ALA A 34 -15.39 7.72 -16.04
N ASP A 35 -15.94 7.25 -14.94
CA ASP A 35 -15.41 7.38 -13.60
C ASP A 35 -14.12 6.56 -13.55
N ASP A 36 -13.01 7.18 -13.99
CA ASP A 36 -11.64 6.70 -13.78
C ASP A 36 -11.25 6.75 -12.28
N THR A 37 -12.22 6.96 -11.39
CA THR A 37 -12.08 6.65 -9.98
C THR A 37 -11.75 5.18 -9.86
N THR A 38 -10.48 4.94 -9.59
CA THR A 38 -9.95 3.62 -9.28
C THR A 38 -10.85 3.03 -8.20
N ASN A 39 -11.47 1.87 -8.46
CA ASN A 39 -12.36 1.23 -7.50
C ASN A 39 -11.55 0.86 -6.24
N ILE A 40 -11.63 1.71 -5.21
CA ILE A 40 -10.90 1.53 -3.95
C ILE A 40 -11.71 0.57 -3.08
N GLN A 41 -11.17 -0.62 -2.84
CA GLN A 41 -11.74 -1.57 -1.90
C GLN A 41 -11.19 -1.31 -0.50
N GLN A 42 -12.07 -1.21 0.50
CA GLN A 42 -11.67 -1.14 1.90
C GLN A 42 -11.06 -2.48 2.34
N GLY A 43 -9.79 -2.45 2.75
CA GLY A 43 -9.10 -3.60 3.36
C GLY A 43 -9.46 -3.81 4.83
N SER A 44 -9.09 -4.96 5.38
CA SER A 44 -9.22 -5.30 6.79
C SER A 44 -7.96 -4.91 7.59
N ALA A 45 -7.92 -5.30 8.87
CA ALA A 45 -6.72 -5.18 9.70
C ALA A 45 -5.67 -6.27 9.41
N ASN A 46 -5.93 -7.20 8.48
CA ASN A 46 -5.02 -8.25 8.08
C ASN A 46 -4.89 -8.32 6.55
N VAL A 47 -3.88 -7.64 6.02
CA VAL A 47 -3.59 -7.62 4.58
C VAL A 47 -3.39 -9.02 4.00
N TYR A 48 -2.90 -9.99 4.79
CA TYR A 48 -2.73 -11.37 4.32
C TYR A 48 -4.08 -12.07 4.12
N ALA A 49 -5.08 -11.75 4.96
CA ALA A 49 -6.43 -12.28 4.80
C ALA A 49 -7.09 -11.65 3.57
N ASP A 50 -6.90 -10.35 3.37
CA ASP A 50 -7.42 -9.62 2.21
C ASP A 50 -6.86 -10.17 0.89
N LEU A 51 -5.59 -10.61 0.91
CA LEU A 51 -4.91 -11.23 -0.23
C LEU A 51 -5.16 -12.74 -0.37
N GLY A 52 -5.95 -13.35 0.53
CA GLY A 52 -6.33 -14.77 0.43
C GLY A 52 -5.24 -15.77 0.83
N TYR A 53 -4.26 -15.37 1.64
CA TYR A 53 -3.24 -16.30 2.14
C TYR A 53 -3.86 -17.33 3.11
N PRO A 54 -3.54 -18.63 2.96
CA PRO A 54 -4.10 -19.68 3.82
C PRO A 54 -3.62 -19.59 5.28
N ASP A 55 -2.44 -19.01 5.49
CA ASP A 55 -1.76 -18.81 6.78
C ASP A 55 -1.88 -17.38 7.29
N ALA A 56 -2.88 -16.61 6.83
CA ALA A 56 -3.03 -15.18 7.12
C ALA A 56 -2.98 -14.82 8.61
N GLY A 57 -3.53 -15.66 9.49
CA GLY A 57 -3.48 -15.45 10.94
C GLY A 57 -2.06 -15.56 11.50
N GLU A 58 -1.31 -16.60 11.10
CA GLU A 58 0.08 -16.80 11.50
C GLU A 58 0.97 -15.67 10.95
N MET A 59 0.77 -15.28 9.69
CA MET A 59 1.49 -14.17 9.08
C MET A 59 1.28 -12.85 9.83
N LEU A 60 0.05 -12.56 10.29
CA LEU A 60 -0.21 -11.38 11.11
C LEU A 60 0.56 -11.41 12.44
N VAL A 61 0.64 -12.57 13.09
CA VAL A 61 1.42 -12.74 14.32
C VAL A 61 2.90 -12.49 14.06
N LYS A 62 3.47 -13.10 13.02
CA LYS A 62 4.88 -12.91 12.62
C LYS A 62 5.19 -11.44 12.33
N THR A 63 4.33 -10.76 11.56
CA THR A 63 4.50 -9.33 11.26
C THR A 63 4.54 -8.49 12.53
N ARG A 64 3.62 -8.73 13.48
CA ARG A 64 3.60 -8.01 14.76
C ARG A 64 4.89 -8.21 15.56
N LEU A 65 5.44 -9.42 15.58
CA LEU A 65 6.70 -9.71 16.26
C LEU A 65 7.88 -8.99 15.59
N VAL A 66 7.98 -9.04 14.27
CA VAL A 66 9.03 -8.33 13.52
C VAL A 66 8.93 -6.82 13.67
N THR A 67 7.72 -6.26 13.70
CA THR A 67 7.51 -4.84 14.01
C THR A 67 8.04 -4.50 15.39
N LYS A 68 7.74 -5.29 16.43
CA LYS A 68 8.28 -5.08 17.77
C LYS A 68 9.81 -5.13 17.82
N ILE A 69 10.42 -6.10 17.13
CA ILE A 69 11.89 -6.20 17.01
C ILE A 69 12.46 -4.91 16.40
N GLY A 70 11.89 -4.45 15.28
CA GLY A 70 12.33 -3.22 14.62
C GLY A 70 12.13 -1.96 15.46
N GLU A 71 11.05 -1.88 16.22
CA GLU A 71 10.77 -0.79 17.17
C GLU A 71 11.76 -0.79 18.34
N ALA A 72 12.05 -1.94 18.93
CA ALA A 72 13.01 -2.08 20.02
C ALA A 72 14.43 -1.69 19.59
N ILE A 73 14.89 -2.15 18.41
CA ILE A 73 16.18 -1.76 17.83
C ILE A 73 16.27 -0.24 17.68
N LYS A 74 15.22 0.40 17.17
CA LYS A 74 15.15 1.87 17.01
C LYS A 74 15.16 2.59 18.36
N ALA A 75 14.38 2.10 19.33
CA ALA A 75 14.28 2.70 20.66
C ALA A 75 15.62 2.68 21.40
N GLN A 76 16.40 1.60 21.21
CA GLN A 76 17.73 1.44 21.79
C GLN A 76 18.84 2.10 20.96
N GLN A 77 18.52 2.73 19.82
CA GLN A 77 19.48 3.35 18.89
C GLN A 77 20.60 2.41 18.44
N LEU A 78 20.31 1.12 18.32
CA LEU A 78 21.29 0.13 17.88
C LEU A 78 21.54 0.27 16.38
N SER A 79 22.81 0.20 15.98
CA SER A 79 23.16 0.00 14.58
C SER A 79 22.71 -1.38 14.11
N THR A 80 22.58 -1.57 12.79
CA THR A 80 22.25 -2.88 12.21
C THR A 80 23.25 -3.95 12.65
N GLU A 81 24.53 -3.63 12.73
CA GLU A 81 25.61 -4.54 13.15
C GLU A 81 25.49 -4.89 14.64
N GLN A 82 25.20 -3.91 15.50
CA GLN A 82 25.02 -4.13 16.94
C GLN A 82 23.80 -5.00 17.20
N ALA A 83 22.67 -4.68 16.57
CA ALA A 83 21.44 -5.45 16.69
C ALA A 83 21.61 -6.87 16.15
N ALA A 84 22.26 -7.05 15.00
CA ALA A 84 22.55 -8.37 14.44
C ALA A 84 23.43 -9.20 15.38
N THR A 85 24.49 -8.59 15.93
CA THR A 85 25.37 -9.25 16.90
C THR A 85 24.62 -9.68 18.15
N LEU A 86 23.79 -8.79 18.73
CA LEU A 86 23.00 -9.09 19.92
C LEU A 86 22.00 -10.23 19.68
N LEU A 87 21.37 -10.23 18.51
CA LEU A 87 20.39 -11.25 18.11
C LEU A 87 21.01 -12.56 17.60
N GLY A 88 22.35 -12.65 17.48
CA GLY A 88 23.02 -13.82 16.91
C GLY A 88 22.75 -14.03 15.42
N LEU A 89 22.45 -12.95 14.69
CA LEU A 89 22.15 -12.94 13.26
C LEU A 89 23.27 -12.28 12.47
N THR A 90 23.30 -12.49 11.16
CA THR A 90 24.10 -11.66 10.26
C THR A 90 23.37 -10.33 9.96
N PRO A 91 24.07 -9.23 9.66
CA PRO A 91 23.43 -7.97 9.26
C PRO A 91 22.48 -8.15 8.05
N ALA A 92 22.85 -9.02 7.11
CA ALA A 92 22.00 -9.38 5.98
C ALA A 92 20.71 -10.09 6.45
N ALA A 93 20.82 -11.10 7.32
CA ALA A 93 19.64 -11.80 7.85
C ALA A 93 18.72 -10.88 8.66
N LEU A 94 19.28 -9.94 9.42
CA LEU A 94 18.50 -8.92 10.12
C LEU A 94 17.76 -8.00 9.13
N HIS A 95 18.44 -7.57 8.06
CA HIS A 95 17.80 -6.77 7.02
C HIS A 95 16.66 -7.53 6.32
N GLU A 96 16.86 -8.80 5.97
CA GLU A 96 15.80 -9.67 5.42
C GLU A 96 14.59 -9.72 6.37
N LEU A 97 14.84 -9.95 7.66
CA LEU A 97 13.81 -9.99 8.69
C LEU A 97 13.00 -8.68 8.72
N LEU A 98 13.69 -7.53 8.81
CA LEU A 98 13.03 -6.22 8.94
C LEU A 98 12.33 -5.75 7.64
N THR A 99 12.72 -6.28 6.48
CA THR A 99 12.08 -5.99 5.18
C THR A 99 10.99 -6.98 4.78
N CYS A 100 10.37 -7.61 5.77
CA CYS A 100 9.27 -8.56 5.62
C CYS A 100 9.60 -9.88 4.90
N ARG A 101 10.89 -10.27 4.86
CA ARG A 101 11.33 -11.57 4.30
C ARG A 101 11.52 -12.62 5.40
N PHE A 102 10.49 -12.76 6.25
CA PHE A 102 10.48 -13.65 7.42
C PHE A 102 9.53 -14.85 7.31
N ARG A 103 8.97 -15.14 6.12
CA ARG A 103 7.96 -16.21 5.96
C ARG A 103 8.44 -17.59 6.41
N SER A 104 9.73 -17.88 6.20
CA SER A 104 10.38 -19.12 6.61
C SER A 104 10.71 -19.21 8.11
N GLN A 105 10.62 -18.10 8.84
CA GLN A 105 10.86 -18.09 10.29
C GLN A 105 9.63 -18.63 11.01
N SER A 106 9.86 -19.38 12.08
CA SER A 106 8.76 -19.80 12.96
C SER A 106 8.34 -18.65 13.87
N VAL A 107 7.10 -18.68 14.37
CA VAL A 107 6.64 -17.71 15.38
C VAL A 107 7.54 -17.74 16.62
N ASN A 108 7.91 -18.94 17.08
CA ASN A 108 8.74 -19.14 18.27
C ASN A 108 10.13 -18.50 18.13
N ASP A 109 10.75 -18.59 16.94
CA ASP A 109 12.04 -17.96 16.69
C ASP A 109 11.94 -16.43 16.83
N LEU A 110 10.88 -15.83 16.28
CA LEU A 110 10.64 -14.39 16.36
C LEU A 110 10.31 -13.93 17.79
N GLU A 111 9.55 -14.71 18.55
CA GLU A 111 9.28 -14.44 19.97
C GLU A 111 10.56 -14.43 20.79
N ARG A 112 11.46 -15.39 20.54
CA ARG A 112 12.77 -15.44 21.19
C ARG A 112 13.61 -14.21 20.87
N LEU A 113 13.68 -13.80 19.61
CA LEU A 113 14.41 -12.60 19.19
C LEU A 113 13.84 -11.33 19.83
N ALA A 114 12.52 -11.20 19.90
CA ALA A 114 11.87 -10.08 20.56
C ALA A 114 12.21 -10.04 22.07
N SER A 115 12.16 -11.18 22.74
CA SER A 115 12.47 -11.30 24.17
C SER A 115 13.91 -10.90 24.50
N MET A 116 14.87 -11.22 23.64
CA MET A 116 16.28 -10.83 23.84
C MET A 116 16.47 -9.30 23.86
N LEU A 117 15.69 -8.55 23.09
CA LEU A 117 15.75 -7.08 23.08
C LEU A 117 15.05 -6.48 24.29
N ASP A 118 13.93 -7.06 24.73
CA ASP A 118 13.24 -6.65 25.94
C ASP A 118 14.11 -6.85 27.20
N GLU A 119 14.84 -7.97 27.27
CA GLU A 119 15.78 -8.27 28.36
C GLU A 119 16.99 -7.32 28.37
N ALA A 120 17.54 -6.98 27.20
CA ALA A 120 18.65 -6.03 27.07
C ALA A 120 18.26 -4.59 27.45
N SER A 121 16.96 -4.29 27.49
CA SER A 121 16.42 -2.97 27.84
C SER A 121 16.28 -2.75 29.36
N ARG A 122 16.54 -3.79 30.17
CA ARG A 122 16.26 -3.82 31.61
C ARG A 122 17.51 -3.59 32.44
#